data_AF-M4Z5T4-F1
#
_entry.id   AF-M4Z5T4-F1
#
_cell.length_a   1.000
_cell.length_b   1.000
_cell.length_c   1.000
_cell.angle_alpha   90.00
_cell.angle_beta   90.00
_cell.angle_gamma   90.00
#
_symmetry.space_group_name_H-M   'P 1'
#
loop_
_entity.id
_entity.type
_entity.pdbx_description
1 polymer ?
#
loop_
_entity_poly.entity_id
_entity_poly.type
_entity_poly.pdbx_seq_one_letter_code
_entity_poly.pdbx_strand_id
1 'polypeptide(L)'
;MRDVNIRGSMNAEFEHELTPDQWETLKALRIPARERRRLNGVIVDQLASLGLAVINNEAAEITAAGRKVLVRGSSRLLDVAA
;
A
#
# COMPACT_ATOMS: atom_id res chain seq x y z
N MET A 1 0.68 37.91 -12.19
CA MET A 1 1.46 37.00 -11.33
C MET A 1 0.62 35.77 -11.04
N ARG A 2 1.24 34.59 -11.04
CA ARG A 2 0.57 33.28 -11.07
C ARG A 2 -0.11 32.97 -9.73
N ASP A 3 -1.44 32.98 -9.70
CA ASP A 3 -2.19 32.28 -8.67
C ASP A 3 -2.09 30.78 -8.94
N VAL A 4 -1.33 30.08 -8.10
CA VAL A 4 -1.22 28.63 -8.13
C VAL A 4 -2.59 28.07 -7.75
N ASN A 5 -3.36 27.79 -8.79
CA ASN A 5 -4.50 26.92 -8.73
C ASN A 5 -4.01 25.54 -8.25
N ILE A 6 -4.21 25.26 -6.96
CA ILE A 6 -3.85 24.02 -6.26
C ILE A 6 -4.83 22.90 -6.68
N ARG A 7 -4.88 22.64 -7.99
CA ARG A 7 -5.52 21.45 -8.56
C ARG A 7 -4.71 20.24 -8.14
N GLY A 8 -5.24 19.42 -7.25
CA GLY A 8 -5.05 17.96 -7.30
C GLY A 8 -3.63 17.40 -7.21
N SER A 9 -2.63 18.13 -6.69
CA SER A 9 -1.26 17.59 -6.55
C SER A 9 -1.07 16.62 -5.38
N MET A 10 -2.05 16.45 -4.49
CA MET A 10 -1.93 15.53 -3.34
C MET A 10 -2.30 14.09 -3.71
N ASN A 11 -1.85 13.61 -4.87
CA ASN A 11 -2.10 12.22 -5.29
C ASN A 11 -0.95 11.60 -6.12
N ALA A 12 0.15 12.34 -6.32
CA ALA A 12 1.26 11.96 -7.19
C ALA A 12 2.37 11.15 -6.50
N GLU A 13 2.35 11.02 -5.16
CA GLU A 13 3.44 10.35 -4.43
C GLU A 13 3.24 8.83 -4.23
N PHE A 14 2.09 8.27 -4.61
CA PHE A 14 1.79 6.85 -4.42
C PHE A 14 1.36 6.14 -5.71
N GLU A 15 1.93 6.54 -6.86
CA GLU A 15 1.73 5.84 -8.12
C GLU A 15 2.66 4.63 -8.28
N HIS A 16 2.96 3.93 -7.19
CA HIS A 16 3.66 2.65 -7.29
C HIS A 16 2.67 1.57 -7.74
N GLU A 17 2.85 1.12 -8.97
CA GLU A 17 2.28 -0.13 -9.46
C GLU A 17 2.86 -1.28 -8.63
N LEU A 18 2.14 -1.69 -7.59
CA LEU A 18 2.51 -2.85 -6.81
C LEU A 18 2.30 -4.10 -7.66
N THR A 19 3.24 -5.04 -7.55
CA THR A 19 3.07 -6.37 -8.15
C THR A 19 1.92 -7.11 -7.46
N PRO A 20 1.31 -8.13 -8.10
CA PRO A 20 0.23 -8.89 -7.49
C PRO A 20 0.59 -9.46 -6.11
N ASP A 21 1.83 -9.94 -5.93
CA ASP A 21 2.28 -10.50 -4.66
C ASP A 21 2.47 -9.43 -3.56
N GLN A 22 2.97 -8.25 -3.93
CA GLN A 22 2.98 -7.08 -3.04
C GLN A 22 1.56 -6.69 -2.63
N TRP A 23 0.60 -6.79 -3.55
CA TRP A 23 -0.81 -6.51 -3.28
C TRP A 23 -1.43 -7.52 -2.31
N GLU A 24 -1.20 -8.81 -2.52
CA GLU A 24 -1.65 -9.87 -1.61
C GLU A 24 -1.02 -9.72 -0.22
N THR A 25 0.29 -9.45 -0.16
CA THR A 25 1.01 -9.25 1.10
C THR A 25 0.50 -8.01 1.84
N LEU A 26 0.29 -6.89 1.14
CA LEU A 26 -0.26 -5.67 1.74
C LEU A 26 -1.71 -5.89 2.24
N LYS A 27 -2.53 -6.67 1.52
CA LYS A 27 -3.85 -7.07 1.99
C LYS A 27 -3.77 -7.96 3.24
N ALA A 28 -2.85 -8.92 3.29
CA ALA A 28 -2.65 -9.79 4.44
C ALA A 28 -2.22 -9.00 5.69
N LEU A 29 -1.50 -7.88 5.51
CA LEU A 29 -1.16 -6.95 6.60
C LEU A 29 -2.39 -6.26 7.24
N ARG A 30 -3.59 -6.34 6.65
CA ARG A 30 -4.81 -5.84 7.29
C ARG A 30 -5.34 -6.76 8.40
N ILE A 31 -5.05 -8.05 8.32
CA ILE A 31 -5.43 -9.03 9.34
C ILE A 31 -4.53 -8.81 10.57
N PRO A 32 -4.95 -8.98 11.83
CA PRO A 32 -4.03 -8.87 12.97
C PRO A 32 -2.94 -9.95 12.93
N ALA A 33 -1.72 -9.63 13.40
CA ALA A 33 -0.53 -10.48 13.27
C ALA A 33 -0.73 -11.92 13.78
N ARG A 34 -1.52 -12.10 14.84
CA ARG A 34 -1.90 -13.40 15.42
C ARG A 34 -2.69 -14.33 14.49
N GLU A 35 -3.37 -13.76 13.50
CA GLU A 35 -4.24 -14.47 12.55
C GLU A 35 -3.62 -14.49 11.13
N ARG A 36 -2.46 -13.85 10.95
CA ARG A 36 -1.76 -13.82 9.66
C ARG A 36 -0.99 -15.12 9.42
N ARG A 37 -1.08 -15.62 8.19
CA ARG A 37 -0.15 -16.64 7.67
C ARG A 37 1.26 -16.05 7.56
N ARG A 38 2.30 -16.90 7.51
CA ARG A 38 3.68 -16.47 7.26
C ARG A 38 3.71 -15.60 5.99
N LEU A 39 4.17 -14.36 6.15
CA LEU A 39 4.38 -13.43 5.06
C LEU A 39 5.78 -13.63 4.46
N ASN A 40 5.93 -13.33 3.17
CA ASN A 40 7.25 -13.33 2.55
C ASN A 40 8.05 -12.11 3.05
N GLY A 41 9.08 -12.36 3.85
CA GLY A 41 9.90 -11.30 4.45
C GLY A 41 10.53 -10.35 3.43
N VAL A 42 10.87 -10.84 2.24
CA VAL A 42 11.41 -10.01 1.15
C VAL A 42 10.38 -9.00 0.66
N ILE A 43 9.13 -9.40 0.56
CA ILE A 43 8.04 -8.56 0.04
C ILE A 43 7.57 -7.58 1.12
N VAL A 44 7.59 -8.01 2.38
CA VAL A 44 7.38 -7.11 3.53
C VAL A 44 8.44 -6.01 3.57
N ASP A 45 9.72 -6.36 3.36
CA ASP A 45 10.82 -5.39 3.33
C ASP A 45 10.71 -4.41 2.16
N GLN A 46 10.30 -4.90 0.98
CA GLN A 46 9.96 -4.04 -0.15
C GLN A 46 8.82 -3.08 0.18
N LEU A 47 7.71 -3.58 0.76
CA LEU A 47 6.59 -2.72 1.17
C LEU A 47 6.98 -1.71 2.25
N ALA A 48 7.93 -2.06 3.12
CA ALA A 48 8.48 -1.16 4.11
C ALA A 48 9.36 -0.07 3.48
N SER A 49 10.18 -0.43 2.49
CA SER A 49 10.97 0.51 1.69
C SER A 49 10.09 1.51 0.92
N LEU A 50 8.87 1.10 0.54
CA LEU A 50 7.86 1.96 -0.07
C LEU A 50 7.03 2.77 0.95
N GLY A 51 7.27 2.62 2.25
CA GLY A 51 6.50 3.27 3.32
C GLY A 51 5.06 2.75 3.47
N LEU A 52 4.72 1.62 2.84
CA LEU A 52 3.37 1.02 2.87
C LEU A 52 3.20 0.07 4.05
N ALA A 53 4.30 -0.48 4.56
CA ALA A 53 4.38 -1.28 5.76
C ALA A 53 5.45 -0.74 6.71
N VAL A 54 5.39 -1.14 7.98
CA VAL A 54 6.45 -0.91 8.97
C VAL A 54 6.70 -2.21 9.70
N ILE A 55 7.96 -2.50 10.03
CA ILE A 55 8.33 -3.69 10.80
C ILE A 55 8.54 -3.25 12.25
N ASN A 56 7.60 -3.60 13.13
CA ASN A 56 7.64 -3.29 14.56
C ASN A 56 7.75 -4.59 15.36
N ASN A 57 8.76 -4.68 16.22
CA ASN A 57 8.91 -5.78 17.18
C ASN A 57 8.65 -7.16 16.54
N GLU A 58 9.32 -7.41 15.40
CA GLU A 58 9.26 -8.64 14.60
C GLU A 58 7.96 -8.88 13.81
N ALA A 59 6.98 -7.97 13.93
CA ALA A 59 5.73 -8.02 13.18
C ALA A 59 5.64 -6.90 12.15
N ALA A 60 5.21 -7.24 10.94
CA ALA A 60 4.90 -6.24 9.94
C ALA A 60 3.51 -5.65 10.18
N GLU A 61 3.37 -4.33 10.07
CA GLU A 61 2.11 -3.61 10.23
C GLU A 61 1.86 -2.71 9.03
N ILE A 62 0.59 -2.55 8.65
CA ILE A 62 0.20 -1.68 7.53
C ILE A 62 0.17 -0.21 7.96
N THR A 63 0.83 0.66 7.20
CA THR A 63 0.85 2.10 7.47
C THR A 63 -0.45 2.76 7.00
N ALA A 64 -0.65 4.04 7.37
CA ALA A 64 -1.74 4.83 6.83
C ALA A 64 -1.66 4.99 5.30
N ALA A 65 -0.44 5.05 4.74
CA ALA A 65 -0.22 5.10 3.29
C ALA A 65 -0.61 3.79 2.61
N GLY A 66 -0.16 2.64 3.15
CA GLY A 66 -0.55 1.31 2.65
C GLY A 66 -2.07 1.11 2.61
N ARG A 67 -2.80 1.59 3.63
CA ARG A 67 -4.28 1.53 3.65
C ARG A 67 -4.90 2.35 2.51
N LYS A 68 -4.41 3.57 2.25
CA LYS A 68 -4.92 4.42 1.16
C LYS A 68 -4.66 3.80 -0.21
N VAL A 69 -3.47 3.22 -0.38
CA VAL A 69 -3.07 2.51 -1.59
C VAL A 69 -4.03 1.36 -1.87
N LEU A 70 -4.34 0.51 -0.88
CA LEU A 70 -5.32 -0.57 -1.05
C LEU A 70 -6.69 -0.07 -1.53
N VAL A 71 -7.25 0.98 -0.90
CA VAL A 71 -8.55 1.55 -1.30
C VAL A 71 -8.53 2.05 -2.75
N ARG A 72 -7.46 2.75 -3.15
CA ARG A 72 -7.31 3.28 -4.51
C ARG A 72 -7.10 2.18 -5.54
N GLY A 73 -6.24 1.21 -5.26
CA GLY A 73 -5.97 0.10 -6.19
C GLY A 73 -7.15 -0.87 -6.31
N SER A 74 -7.95 -1.09 -5.26
CA SER A 74 -9.22 -1.82 -5.37
C SER A 74 -10.20 -1.14 -6.33
N SER A 75 -10.21 0.19 -6.39
CA SER A 75 -11.06 0.95 -7.31
C SER A 75 -10.56 0.85 -8.76
N ARG A 76 -9.24 0.87 -8.99
CA ARG A 76 -8.63 0.66 -10.32
C ARG A 76 -8.84 -0.77 -10.85
N LEU A 77 -8.83 -1.78 -9.98
CA LEU A 77 -9.12 -3.16 -10.36
C LEU A 77 -10.56 -3.38 -10.81
N LEU A 78 -11.50 -2.58 -10.31
CA LEU A 78 -12.90 -2.60 -10.77
C LEU A 78 -13.06 -1.90 -12.12
N ASP A 79 -12.26 -0.86 -12.38
CA ASP A 79 -12.28 -0.09 -13.62
C ASP A 79 -11.65 -0.85 -14.81
N VAL A 80 -10.60 -1.64 -14.57
CA VAL A 80 -9.92 -2.44 -15.62
C VAL A 80 -10.66 -3.73 -16.00
N ALA A 81 -11.69 -4.11 -15.24
CA ALA A 81 -12.48 -5.33 -15.48
C ALA A 81 -13.78 -5.08 -16.28
N ALA A 82 -13.99 -3.86 -16.78
CA ALA A 82 -15.19 -3.43 -17.52
C ALA A 82 -14.96 -3.34 -19.03
#